data_AF-A0A946GBE9-F1
#
_entry.id   AF-A0A946GBE9-F1
#
_cell.length_a   1.000
_cell.length_b   1.000
_cell.length_c   1.000
_cell.angle_alpha   90.00
_cell.angle_beta   90.00
_cell.angle_gamma   90.00
#
_symmetry.space_group_name_H-M   'P 1'
#
loop_
_entity.id
_entity.type
_entity.pdbx_description
1 polymer ?
#
loop_
_entity_poly.entity_id
_entity_poly.type
_entity_poly.pdbx_seq_one_letter_code
_entity_poly.pdbx_strand_id
1 'polypeptide(L)'
;WKNKFGVRSQNYRLGEKGELFDMASDPEQLKPIKNEKVSRKLRKALGKYKMEVLPEYGGEKDDRDFVIAHPGSNLTQLPARDAVATGGLKRSNRFPNDSYFESWNSIDDRITWKAEAGESGAFEVEIFYATKSGGAKYRLSFKGRELDFVIPNAHDVPKLGAGEDRSPRNESYTKDWARLKVGRIELTKGEGELVLEALKIPGNEAMEFRLLTLRRIE
;
A
#
# COMPACT_ATOMS: atom_id res chain seq x y z
N TRP A 1 -5.85 -5.42 -19.09
CA TRP A 1 -6.26 -4.35 -18.13
C TRP A 1 -7.71 -3.97 -18.39
N LYS A 2 -8.52 -3.70 -17.35
CA LYS A 2 -9.98 -3.43 -17.47
C LYS A 2 -10.70 -4.37 -18.46
N ASN A 3 -10.67 -5.68 -18.19
CA ASN A 3 -11.30 -6.72 -19.03
C ASN A 3 -10.73 -6.90 -20.44
N LYS A 4 -9.57 -6.31 -20.74
CA LYS A 4 -8.78 -6.58 -21.95
C LYS A 4 -7.73 -7.65 -21.66
N PHE A 5 -7.67 -8.69 -22.49
CA PHE A 5 -6.86 -9.88 -22.27
C PHE A 5 -5.98 -10.18 -23.48
N GLY A 6 -4.71 -10.47 -23.25
CA GLY A 6 -3.85 -11.12 -24.23
C GLY A 6 -3.27 -12.40 -23.64
N VAL A 7 -2.84 -13.32 -24.49
CA VAL A 7 -2.16 -14.55 -24.07
C VAL A 7 -0.81 -14.60 -24.76
N ARG A 8 0.26 -14.79 -23.97
CA ARG A 8 1.61 -14.94 -24.48
C ARG A 8 2.09 -16.38 -24.25
N SER A 9 2.81 -16.89 -25.23
CA SER A 9 3.67 -18.07 -25.16
C SER A 9 5.10 -17.65 -25.49
N GLN A 10 6.04 -18.59 -25.49
CA GLN A 10 7.44 -18.29 -25.80
C GLN A 10 7.60 -17.54 -27.12
N ASN A 11 6.99 -18.06 -28.19
CA ASN A 11 7.18 -17.55 -29.55
C ASN A 11 6.00 -16.73 -30.07
N TYR A 12 4.83 -16.77 -29.42
CA TYR A 12 3.63 -16.12 -29.95
C TYR A 12 2.84 -15.36 -28.90
N ARG A 13 2.17 -14.28 -29.33
CA ARG A 13 1.23 -13.54 -28.50
C ARG A 13 -0.09 -13.33 -29.23
N LEU A 14 -1.18 -13.74 -28.59
CA LEU A 14 -2.54 -13.37 -28.95
C LEU A 14 -2.85 -12.01 -28.28
N GLY A 15 -3.02 -10.97 -29.09
CA GLY A 15 -3.36 -9.63 -28.64
C GLY A 15 -4.81 -9.49 -28.17
N GLU A 16 -5.15 -8.34 -27.58
CA GLU A 16 -6.50 -8.11 -27.03
C GLU A 16 -7.62 -8.15 -28.08
N LYS A 17 -7.28 -7.81 -29.33
CA LYS A 17 -8.20 -7.83 -30.47
C LYS A 17 -8.28 -9.21 -31.14
N GLY A 18 -7.60 -10.22 -30.60
CA GLY A 18 -7.61 -11.59 -31.14
C GLY A 18 -6.63 -11.85 -32.30
N GLU A 19 -5.77 -10.87 -32.61
CA GLU A 19 -4.66 -10.98 -33.56
C GLU A 19 -3.50 -11.77 -32.97
N LEU A 20 -2.76 -12.49 -33.81
CA LEU A 20 -1.61 -13.30 -33.41
C LEU A 20 -0.33 -12.67 -33.92
N PHE A 21 0.69 -12.55 -33.05
CA PHE A 21 2.00 -12.00 -33.39
C PHE A 21 3.09 -13.03 -33.09
N ASP A 22 4.14 -13.05 -33.91
CA ASP A 22 5.36 -13.80 -33.65
C ASP A 22 6.31 -12.95 -32.82
N MET A 23 6.59 -13.36 -31.59
CA MET A 23 7.40 -12.58 -30.65
C MET A 23 8.90 -12.65 -30.93
N ALA A 24 9.36 -13.56 -31.79
CA ALA A 24 10.77 -13.63 -32.18
C ALA A 24 11.06 -12.65 -33.33
N SER A 25 10.19 -12.58 -34.33
CA SER A 25 10.38 -11.67 -35.48
C SER A 25 9.66 -10.32 -35.36
N ASP A 26 8.65 -10.21 -34.51
CA ASP A 26 7.81 -9.01 -34.32
C ASP A 26 7.50 -8.77 -32.82
N PRO A 27 8.53 -8.39 -32.02
CA PRO A 27 8.33 -8.11 -30.60
C PRO A 27 7.44 -6.89 -30.34
N GLU A 28 7.37 -5.97 -31.30
CA GLU A 28 6.56 -4.74 -31.24
C GLU A 28 5.08 -4.98 -31.55
N GLN A 29 4.71 -6.18 -32.03
CA GLN A 29 3.34 -6.56 -32.40
C GLN A 29 2.75 -5.67 -33.49
N LEU A 30 3.54 -5.36 -34.52
CA LEU A 30 3.12 -4.51 -35.65
C LEU A 30 2.52 -5.31 -36.80
N LYS A 31 2.88 -6.58 -36.95
CA LYS A 31 2.57 -7.41 -38.13
C LYS A 31 1.86 -8.70 -37.71
N PRO A 32 0.53 -8.72 -37.71
CA PRO A 32 -0.21 -9.92 -37.35
C PRO A 32 0.02 -11.05 -38.35
N ILE A 33 0.14 -12.27 -37.85
CA ILE A 33 0.32 -13.51 -38.61
C ILE A 33 -0.94 -14.38 -38.54
N LYS A 34 -1.12 -15.26 -39.54
CA LYS A 34 -2.20 -16.25 -39.56
C LYS A 34 -1.65 -17.64 -39.24
N ASN A 35 -1.94 -18.15 -38.04
CA ASN A 35 -1.65 -19.53 -37.66
C ASN A 35 -2.79 -20.08 -36.78
N GLU A 36 -3.77 -20.73 -37.43
CA GLU A 36 -4.99 -21.19 -36.77
C GLU A 36 -4.74 -22.20 -35.63
N LYS A 37 -3.72 -23.04 -35.76
CA LYS A 37 -3.36 -24.02 -34.72
C LYS A 37 -2.92 -23.30 -33.44
N VAL A 38 -2.04 -22.31 -33.57
CA VAL A 38 -1.54 -21.52 -32.44
C VAL A 38 -2.66 -20.63 -31.89
N SER A 39 -3.38 -19.92 -32.75
CA SER A 39 -4.51 -19.06 -32.34
C SER A 39 -5.55 -19.83 -31.53
N ARG A 40 -5.94 -21.03 -31.98
CA ARG A 40 -6.89 -21.90 -31.26
C ARG A 40 -6.34 -22.33 -29.90
N LYS A 41 -5.06 -22.71 -29.82
CA LYS A 41 -4.40 -23.08 -28.56
C LYS A 41 -4.44 -21.92 -27.56
N LEU A 42 -4.07 -20.71 -27.99
CA LEU A 42 -4.04 -19.53 -27.11
C LEU A 42 -5.44 -19.06 -26.71
N ARG A 43 -6.42 -19.10 -27.63
CA ARG A 43 -7.83 -18.81 -27.31
C ARG A 43 -8.40 -19.81 -26.30
N LYS A 44 -8.07 -21.10 -26.42
CA LYS A 44 -8.47 -22.12 -25.45
C LYS A 44 -7.88 -21.84 -24.06
N ALA A 45 -6.59 -21.47 -23.99
CA ALA A 45 -5.95 -21.08 -22.74
C ALA A 45 -6.61 -19.83 -22.11
N LEU A 46 -6.95 -18.83 -22.93
CA LEU A 46 -7.69 -17.66 -22.46
C LEU A 46 -9.07 -18.04 -21.91
N GLY A 47 -9.82 -18.88 -22.62
CA GLY A 47 -11.13 -19.36 -22.17
C GLY A 47 -11.03 -20.07 -20.82
N LYS A 48 -10.04 -20.97 -20.67
CA LYS A 48 -9.77 -21.66 -19.40
C LYS A 48 -9.47 -20.67 -18.27
N TYR A 49 -8.56 -19.72 -18.49
CA TYR A 49 -8.24 -18.67 -17.51
C TYR A 49 -9.48 -17.87 -17.08
N LYS A 50 -10.32 -17.48 -18.05
CA LYS A 50 -11.55 -16.72 -17.76
C LYS A 50 -12.55 -17.51 -16.93
N MET A 51 -12.62 -18.83 -17.10
CA MET A 51 -13.52 -19.68 -16.32
C MET A 51 -12.96 -20.00 -14.93
N GLU A 52 -11.66 -20.24 -14.81
CA GLU A 52 -11.06 -20.75 -13.57
C GLU A 52 -10.57 -19.65 -12.63
N VAL A 53 -10.11 -18.51 -13.17
CA VAL A 53 -9.45 -17.47 -12.38
C VAL A 53 -10.36 -16.26 -12.18
N LEU A 54 -11.03 -15.79 -13.24
CA LEU A 54 -11.77 -14.53 -13.17
C LEU A 54 -12.96 -14.49 -12.20
N PRO A 55 -13.73 -15.58 -11.97
CA PRO A 55 -14.87 -15.50 -11.05
C PRO A 55 -14.51 -15.03 -9.65
N GLU A 56 -13.33 -15.42 -9.16
CA GLU A 56 -12.81 -15.06 -7.83
C GLU A 56 -11.76 -13.94 -7.87
N TYR A 57 -11.47 -13.37 -9.05
CA TYR A 57 -10.43 -12.36 -9.21
C TYR A 57 -10.99 -10.94 -9.18
N GLY A 58 -10.45 -10.10 -8.28
CA GLY A 58 -10.66 -8.67 -8.29
C GLY A 58 -10.79 -8.09 -6.89
N GLY A 59 -10.49 -6.79 -6.73
CA GLY A 59 -10.51 -6.12 -5.43
C GLY A 59 -11.88 -6.13 -4.75
N GLU A 60 -12.99 -6.26 -5.49
CA GLU A 60 -14.34 -6.39 -4.92
C GLU A 60 -14.58 -7.74 -4.21
N LYS A 61 -13.74 -8.74 -4.51
CA LYS A 61 -13.78 -10.09 -3.93
C LYS A 61 -12.64 -10.34 -2.96
N ASP A 62 -11.72 -9.38 -2.83
CA ASP A 62 -10.56 -9.48 -1.97
C ASP A 62 -10.93 -8.99 -0.56
N ASP A 63 -11.25 -9.92 0.32
CA ASP A 63 -11.57 -9.68 1.73
C ASP A 63 -10.38 -9.93 2.67
N ARG A 64 -9.22 -10.27 2.11
CA ARG A 64 -8.03 -10.68 2.86
C ARG A 64 -7.50 -9.53 3.70
N ASP A 65 -7.14 -9.88 4.92
CA ASP A 65 -6.50 -8.96 5.84
C ASP A 65 -5.03 -8.72 5.47
N PHE A 66 -4.54 -7.54 5.80
CA PHE A 66 -3.14 -7.23 5.66
C PHE A 66 -2.33 -7.99 6.71
N VAL A 67 -1.52 -8.96 6.27
CA VAL A 67 -0.73 -9.77 7.20
C VAL A 67 0.39 -8.94 7.81
N ILE A 68 0.35 -8.78 9.13
CA ILE A 68 1.42 -8.17 9.94
C ILE A 68 2.11 -9.24 10.78
N ALA A 69 3.29 -8.95 11.33
CA ALA A 69 3.95 -9.84 12.31
C ALA A 69 4.20 -11.27 11.80
N HIS A 70 4.36 -11.47 10.49
CA HIS A 70 4.54 -12.79 9.89
C HIS A 70 5.83 -13.46 10.41
N PRO A 71 5.80 -14.74 10.84
CA PRO A 71 6.96 -15.42 11.46
C PRO A 71 8.18 -15.50 10.53
N GLY A 72 7.96 -15.53 9.22
CA GLY A 72 9.03 -15.51 8.21
C GLY A 72 9.60 -14.12 7.90
N SER A 73 9.17 -13.06 8.58
CA SER A 73 9.69 -11.70 8.37
C SER A 73 9.97 -10.98 9.69
N ASN A 74 11.19 -10.44 9.82
CA ASN A 74 11.57 -9.64 10.98
C ASN A 74 11.04 -8.19 10.92
N LEU A 75 10.55 -7.76 9.76
CA LEU A 75 10.09 -6.39 9.52
C LEU A 75 8.79 -6.39 8.72
N THR A 76 7.78 -5.71 9.25
CA THR A 76 6.57 -5.35 8.51
C THR A 76 6.58 -3.84 8.27
N GLN A 77 6.37 -3.43 7.02
CA GLN A 77 6.17 -2.04 6.66
C GLN A 77 4.67 -1.80 6.43
N LEU A 78 4.13 -0.76 7.06
CA LEU A 78 2.73 -0.35 7.00
C LEU A 78 2.66 1.07 6.43
N PRO A 79 2.88 1.24 5.11
CA PRO A 79 2.82 2.54 4.48
C PRO A 79 1.38 3.04 4.42
N ALA A 80 1.20 4.36 4.32
CA ALA A 80 -0.12 4.98 4.21
C ALA A 80 -0.97 4.42 3.06
N ARG A 81 -0.34 3.92 1.98
CA ARG A 81 -1.03 3.33 0.83
C ARG A 81 -1.87 2.09 1.16
N ASP A 82 -1.52 1.38 2.23
CA ASP A 82 -2.16 0.12 2.63
C ASP A 82 -3.18 0.35 3.77
N ALA A 83 -3.31 1.60 4.25
CA ALA A 83 -4.24 1.98 5.31
C ALA A 83 -5.49 2.68 4.77
N VAL A 84 -6.56 2.62 5.56
CA VAL A 84 -7.78 3.42 5.41
C VAL A 84 -7.75 4.56 6.41
N ALA A 85 -8.05 5.78 5.96
CA ALA A 85 -8.19 6.93 6.85
C ALA A 85 -9.66 7.33 6.98
N THR A 86 -10.06 7.78 8.16
CA THR A 86 -11.41 8.28 8.44
C THR A 86 -11.36 9.71 9.01
N GLY A 87 -12.52 10.38 9.02
CA GLY A 87 -12.64 11.75 9.51
C GLY A 87 -12.09 12.79 8.50
N GLY A 88 -11.32 13.75 9.01
CA GLY A 88 -10.73 14.86 8.24
C GLY A 88 -9.42 14.53 7.50
N LEU A 89 -8.82 13.38 7.79
CA LEU A 89 -7.58 12.92 7.16
C LEU A 89 -7.72 12.82 5.64
N LYS A 90 -6.73 13.36 4.92
CA LYS A 90 -6.68 13.35 3.46
C LYS A 90 -5.46 12.60 2.97
N ARG A 91 -5.65 11.77 1.96
CA ARG A 91 -4.54 11.23 1.20
C ARG A 91 -4.00 12.32 0.26
N SER A 92 -2.69 12.50 0.26
CA SER A 92 -1.97 13.47 -0.59
C SER A 92 -2.25 13.32 -2.09
N ASN A 93 -2.67 12.14 -2.53
CA ASN A 93 -3.08 11.87 -3.91
C ASN A 93 -4.05 10.68 -4.01
N ARG A 94 -4.81 10.60 -5.10
CA ARG A 94 -5.64 9.43 -5.41
C ARG A 94 -4.83 8.19 -5.78
N PHE A 95 -3.63 8.39 -6.33
CA PHE A 95 -2.73 7.30 -6.69
C PHE A 95 -1.97 6.87 -5.43
N PRO A 96 -2.08 5.59 -5.03
CA PRO A 96 -1.61 5.16 -3.72
C PRO A 96 -0.07 5.12 -3.63
N ASN A 97 0.62 4.95 -4.76
CA ASN A 97 2.08 4.85 -4.78
C ASN A 97 2.74 6.15 -4.29
N ASP A 98 3.59 6.00 -3.28
CA ASP A 98 4.24 7.08 -2.53
C ASP A 98 3.29 8.12 -1.89
N SER A 99 2.01 7.78 -1.76
CA SER A 99 1.06 8.62 -1.01
C SER A 99 1.31 8.54 0.50
N TYR A 100 0.98 9.64 1.16
CA TYR A 100 0.94 9.82 2.62
C TYR A 100 -0.38 10.48 3.04
N PHE A 101 -0.70 10.48 4.33
CA PHE A 101 -1.83 11.21 4.89
C PHE A 101 -1.43 12.56 5.46
N GLU A 102 -2.30 13.56 5.26
CA GLU A 102 -2.17 14.93 5.76
C GLU A 102 -3.54 15.42 6.29
N SER A 103 -3.62 16.65 6.80
CA SER A 103 -4.85 17.23 7.37
C SER A 103 -5.39 16.48 8.60
N TRP A 104 -4.51 15.92 9.42
CA TRP A 104 -4.89 15.26 10.67
C TRP A 104 -5.18 16.30 11.75
N ASN A 105 -6.45 16.73 11.86
CA ASN A 105 -6.80 17.89 12.67
C ASN A 105 -7.73 17.54 13.85
N SER A 106 -8.24 16.31 13.93
CA SER A 106 -9.10 15.86 15.03
C SER A 106 -8.54 14.64 15.75
N ILE A 107 -8.82 14.55 17.05
CA ILE A 107 -8.62 13.33 17.84
C ILE A 107 -9.67 12.24 17.53
N ASP A 108 -10.66 12.53 16.68
CA ASP A 108 -11.64 11.57 16.16
C ASP A 108 -11.20 10.95 14.81
N ASP A 109 -10.16 11.49 14.19
CA ASP A 109 -9.59 10.95 12.95
C ASP A 109 -8.79 9.68 13.25
N ARG A 110 -8.85 8.68 12.37
CA ARG A 110 -8.13 7.39 12.52
C ARG A 110 -7.40 7.00 11.25
N ILE A 111 -6.26 6.34 11.41
CA ILE A 111 -5.60 5.57 10.34
C ILE A 111 -5.67 4.10 10.75
N THR A 112 -6.31 3.28 9.92
CA THR A 112 -6.63 1.89 10.25
C THR A 112 -6.13 0.92 9.18
N TRP A 113 -5.61 -0.22 9.63
CA TRP A 113 -5.36 -1.40 8.80
C TRP A 113 -6.22 -2.55 9.29
N LYS A 114 -7.04 -3.12 8.40
CA LYS A 114 -7.66 -4.43 8.62
C LYS A 114 -6.55 -5.47 8.48
N ALA A 115 -6.18 -6.12 9.59
CA ALA A 115 -4.91 -6.83 9.68
C ALA A 115 -5.02 -8.20 10.36
N GLU A 116 -4.16 -9.12 9.95
CA GLU A 116 -3.98 -10.40 10.62
C GLU A 116 -2.55 -10.47 11.16
N ALA A 117 -2.39 -10.59 12.47
CA ALA A 117 -1.07 -10.86 13.05
C ALA A 117 -0.73 -12.34 12.84
N GLY A 118 0.27 -12.63 12.00
CA GLY A 118 0.67 -14.00 11.68
C GLY A 118 1.22 -14.78 12.89
N GLU A 119 1.87 -14.08 13.82
CA GLU A 119 2.39 -14.65 15.06
C GLU A 119 2.40 -13.61 16.19
N SER A 120 2.22 -14.06 17.42
CA SER A 120 2.31 -13.20 18.60
C SER A 120 3.76 -12.75 18.86
N GLY A 121 3.94 -11.60 19.51
CA GLY A 121 5.25 -11.16 19.99
C GLY A 121 5.36 -9.66 20.23
N ALA A 122 6.55 -9.25 20.66
CA ALA A 122 6.90 -7.87 20.89
C ALA A 122 7.51 -7.24 19.62
N PHE A 123 7.05 -6.05 19.26
CA PHE A 123 7.52 -5.34 18.08
C PHE A 123 7.96 -3.93 18.43
N GLU A 124 9.19 -3.55 18.04
CA GLU A 124 9.62 -2.16 18.02
C GLU A 124 8.84 -1.42 16.93
N VAL A 125 8.26 -0.29 17.30
CA VAL A 125 7.51 0.57 16.39
C VAL A 125 8.36 1.77 16.00
N GLU A 126 8.50 2.01 14.69
CA GLU A 126 9.11 3.24 14.14
C GLU A 126 8.13 3.95 13.21
N ILE A 127 8.00 5.26 13.37
CA ILE A 127 7.10 6.12 12.59
C ILE A 127 7.92 7.02 11.66
N PHE A 128 7.42 7.18 10.43
CA PHE A 128 7.92 8.11 9.42
C PHE A 128 6.91 9.24 9.25
N TYR A 129 7.30 10.45 9.63
CA TYR A 129 6.38 11.58 9.77
C TYR A 129 6.99 12.92 9.36
N ALA A 130 6.10 13.89 9.16
CA ALA A 130 6.42 15.32 9.20
C ALA A 130 5.36 16.02 10.07
N THR A 131 5.73 17.09 10.77
CA THR A 131 4.78 17.87 11.57
C THR A 131 5.31 19.28 11.81
N LYS A 132 4.39 20.25 11.79
CA LYS A 132 4.67 21.67 12.09
C LYS A 132 4.96 21.92 13.56
N SER A 133 4.51 21.05 14.46
CA SER A 133 4.65 21.24 15.91
C SER A 133 4.86 19.92 16.64
N GLY A 134 5.79 19.93 17.60
CA GLY A 134 5.95 18.82 18.53
C GLY A 134 4.89 18.79 19.64
N GLY A 135 4.88 17.69 20.40
CA GLY A 135 4.07 17.50 21.60
C GLY A 135 2.74 16.78 21.39
N ALA A 136 2.38 16.42 20.16
CA ALA A 136 1.19 15.60 19.89
C ALA A 136 1.35 14.21 20.49
N LYS A 137 0.26 13.70 21.09
CA LYS A 137 0.18 12.37 21.71
C LYS A 137 -0.63 11.45 20.82
N TYR A 138 -0.17 10.21 20.69
CA TYR A 138 -0.76 9.21 19.83
C TYR A 138 -0.92 7.89 20.55
N ARG A 139 -1.78 7.04 20.01
CA ARG A 139 -1.94 5.65 20.40
C ARG A 139 -1.92 4.78 19.17
N LEU A 140 -1.12 3.73 19.20
CA LEU A 140 -1.24 2.58 18.32
C LEU A 140 -1.91 1.45 19.09
N SER A 141 -2.99 0.87 18.58
CA SER A 141 -3.70 -0.22 19.25
C SER A 141 -3.99 -1.39 18.32
N PHE A 142 -3.97 -2.60 18.90
CA PHE A 142 -4.34 -3.85 18.22
C PHE A 142 -4.89 -4.85 19.24
N LYS A 143 -6.15 -5.28 19.07
CA LYS A 143 -6.80 -6.29 19.93
C LYS A 143 -6.65 -5.99 21.45
N GLY A 144 -6.83 -4.74 21.84
CA GLY A 144 -6.73 -4.28 23.24
C GLY A 144 -5.31 -4.11 23.78
N ARG A 145 -4.27 -4.34 22.96
CA ARG A 145 -2.90 -3.91 23.26
C ARG A 145 -2.71 -2.50 22.74
N GLU A 146 -2.01 -1.66 23.50
CA GLU A 146 -1.85 -0.24 23.20
C GLU A 146 -0.39 0.18 23.39
N LEU A 147 0.06 1.10 22.54
CA LEU A 147 1.32 1.82 22.65
C LEU A 147 1.02 3.32 22.52
N ASP A 148 1.12 4.03 23.66
CA ASP A 148 1.04 5.49 23.69
C ASP A 148 2.42 6.11 23.48
N PHE A 149 2.48 7.15 22.65
CA PHE A 149 3.73 7.84 22.37
C PHE A 149 3.54 9.33 22.06
N VAL A 150 4.66 10.05 22.06
CA VAL A 150 4.72 11.49 21.76
C VAL A 150 5.73 11.73 20.65
N ILE A 151 5.40 12.61 19.72
CA ILE A 151 6.38 13.18 18.79
C ILE A 151 6.90 14.48 19.41
N PRO A 152 8.13 14.52 19.94
CA PRO A 152 8.57 15.63 20.80
C PRO A 152 8.92 16.90 20.02
N ASN A 153 9.46 16.75 18.81
CA ASN A 153 10.01 17.84 18.02
C ASN A 153 9.25 18.01 16.70
N ALA A 154 9.10 19.26 16.29
CA ALA A 154 8.65 19.58 14.94
C ALA A 154 9.66 19.05 13.91
N HIS A 155 9.12 18.65 12.75
CA HIS A 155 9.88 18.32 11.56
C HIS A 155 9.06 18.77 10.36
N ASP A 156 9.09 20.07 10.10
CA ASP A 156 8.37 20.69 9.00
C ASP A 156 9.30 20.85 7.81
N VAL A 157 8.99 20.12 6.73
CA VAL A 157 9.79 20.07 5.52
C VAL A 157 8.91 20.23 4.28
N PRO A 158 9.41 20.90 3.23
CA PRO A 158 8.65 21.12 2.01
C PRO A 158 8.46 19.80 1.25
N LYS A 159 7.49 19.81 0.32
CA LYS A 159 7.34 18.73 -0.67
C LYS A 159 8.53 18.74 -1.64
N LEU A 160 9.03 17.56 -1.99
CA LEU A 160 10.20 17.33 -2.84
C LEU A 160 9.81 16.55 -4.12
N GLY A 161 10.62 16.72 -5.16
CA GLY A 161 10.54 15.95 -6.41
C GLY A 161 10.07 16.74 -7.64
N ALA A 162 9.40 17.87 -7.47
CA ALA A 162 8.92 18.69 -8.59
C ALA A 162 10.05 19.23 -9.49
N GLY A 163 11.22 19.55 -8.91
CA GLY A 163 12.38 20.01 -9.67
C GLY A 163 13.00 18.96 -10.60
N GLU A 164 12.76 17.68 -10.32
CA GLU A 164 13.28 16.54 -11.10
C GLU A 164 12.31 16.07 -12.19
N ASP A 165 11.12 16.67 -12.26
CA ASP A 165 10.10 16.31 -13.23
C ASP A 165 10.45 16.79 -14.63
N ARG A 166 10.51 15.84 -15.58
CA ARG A 166 10.60 16.12 -17.02
C ARG A 166 9.25 16.49 -17.64
N SER A 167 8.16 16.23 -16.92
CA SER A 167 6.78 16.53 -17.28
C SER A 167 5.96 16.67 -15.99
N PRO A 168 4.94 17.54 -15.94
CA PRO A 168 4.05 17.63 -14.78
C PRO A 168 3.49 16.27 -14.40
N ARG A 169 3.69 15.87 -13.15
CA ARG A 169 3.19 14.60 -12.60
C ARG A 169 1.80 14.78 -11.98
N ASN A 170 1.02 13.69 -11.97
CA ASN A 170 -0.28 13.64 -11.29
C ASN A 170 -0.22 12.81 -10.00
N GLU A 171 0.94 12.25 -9.67
CA GLU A 171 1.25 11.45 -8.49
C GLU A 171 1.65 12.33 -7.29
N SER A 172 1.78 11.73 -6.11
CA SER A 172 2.28 12.45 -4.92
C SER A 172 3.71 12.96 -5.11
N TYR A 173 3.98 14.14 -4.55
CA TYR A 173 5.33 14.53 -4.15
C TYR A 173 5.70 13.84 -2.85
N THR A 174 7.00 13.80 -2.54
CA THR A 174 7.49 13.19 -1.30
C THR A 174 7.98 14.27 -0.34
N LYS A 175 8.46 13.86 0.84
CA LYS A 175 9.11 14.74 1.82
C LYS A 175 10.32 14.03 2.39
N ASP A 176 11.23 14.77 3.01
CA ASP A 176 12.30 14.19 3.80
C ASP A 176 11.75 13.73 5.16
N TRP A 177 11.15 12.55 5.22
CA TRP A 177 10.40 12.07 6.39
C TRP A 177 11.32 11.83 7.61
N ALA A 178 11.01 12.45 8.75
CA ALA A 178 11.67 12.12 10.01
C ALA A 178 11.32 10.71 10.47
N ARG A 179 12.26 10.06 11.16
CA ARG A 179 12.12 8.70 11.70
C ARG A 179 12.18 8.74 13.22
N LEU A 180 11.22 8.13 13.88
CA LEU A 180 11.18 8.06 15.34
C LEU A 180 10.78 6.66 15.80
N LYS A 181 11.64 6.02 16.59
CA LYS A 181 11.30 4.84 17.36
C LYS A 181 10.44 5.27 18.55
N VAL A 182 9.19 4.79 18.57
CA VAL A 182 8.17 5.27 19.52
C VAL A 182 7.90 4.31 20.67
N GLY A 183 8.45 3.09 20.60
CA GLY A 183 8.36 2.12 21.69
C GLY A 183 8.12 0.72 21.18
N ARG A 184 7.45 -0.08 22.01
CA ARG A 184 7.18 -1.49 21.75
C ARG A 184 5.69 -1.78 21.90
N ILE A 185 5.13 -2.56 20.99
CA ILE A 185 3.76 -3.06 21.07
C ILE A 185 3.77 -4.59 21.08
N GLU A 186 2.97 -5.18 21.96
CA GLU A 186 2.69 -6.61 21.93
C GLU A 186 1.57 -6.87 20.93
N LEU A 187 1.81 -7.74 19.96
CA LEU A 187 0.78 -8.19 19.02
C LEU A 187 0.36 -9.61 19.39
N THR A 188 -0.94 -9.86 19.40
CA THR A 188 -1.52 -11.19 19.63
C THR A 188 -1.97 -11.77 18.31
N LYS A 189 -1.55 -13.00 17.98
CA LYS A 189 -1.92 -13.69 16.74
C LYS A 189 -3.42 -13.59 16.38
N GLY A 190 -3.68 -13.52 15.07
CA GLY A 190 -5.01 -13.56 14.46
C GLY A 190 -5.50 -12.20 13.98
N GLU A 191 -6.72 -12.20 13.45
CA GLU A 191 -7.39 -11.04 12.86
C GLU A 191 -7.67 -9.94 13.91
N GLY A 192 -7.65 -8.69 13.45
CA GLY A 192 -7.97 -7.49 14.21
C GLY A 192 -7.76 -6.20 13.41
N GLU A 193 -8.10 -5.06 14.01
CA GLU A 193 -7.78 -3.76 13.45
C GLU A 193 -6.55 -3.20 14.14
N LEU A 194 -5.54 -2.82 13.36
CA LEU A 194 -4.43 -1.99 13.83
C LEU A 194 -4.84 -0.54 13.62
N VAL A 195 -4.93 0.22 14.70
CA VAL A 195 -5.46 1.59 14.69
C VAL A 195 -4.39 2.54 15.20
N LEU A 196 -4.12 3.59 14.44
CA LEU A 196 -3.31 4.72 14.87
C LEU A 196 -4.21 5.96 15.03
N GLU A 197 -4.23 6.51 16.24
CA GLU A 197 -5.08 7.64 16.62
C GLU A 197 -4.30 8.73 17.37
N ALA A 198 -4.77 9.98 17.30
CA ALA A 198 -4.26 11.07 18.11
C ALA A 198 -5.06 11.16 19.42
N LEU A 199 -4.36 11.22 20.54
CA LEU A 199 -4.96 11.44 21.87
C LEU A 199 -4.96 12.92 22.26
N LYS A 200 -4.01 13.69 21.73
CA LYS A 200 -3.90 15.13 21.96
C LYS A 200 -3.19 15.79 20.79
N ILE A 201 -3.76 16.89 20.30
CA ILE A 201 -3.18 17.75 19.27
C ILE A 201 -2.96 19.14 19.89
N PRO A 202 -1.72 19.51 20.28
CA PRO A 202 -1.44 20.82 20.89
C PRO A 202 -1.58 22.00 19.93
N GLY A 203 -1.36 21.77 18.64
CA GLY A 203 -1.48 22.76 17.57
C GLY A 203 -2.74 22.55 16.73
N ASN A 204 -2.66 22.90 15.44
CA ASN A 204 -3.77 22.76 14.50
C ASN A 204 -3.78 21.42 13.76
N GLU A 205 -2.66 20.69 13.76
CA GLU A 205 -2.51 19.38 13.12
C GLU A 205 -1.65 18.46 13.99
N ALA A 206 -1.89 17.16 13.90
CA ALA A 206 -1.07 16.13 14.50
C ALA A 206 0.21 15.92 13.67
N MET A 207 0.23 14.92 12.79
CA MET A 207 1.34 14.67 11.88
C MET A 207 0.82 14.37 10.47
N GLU A 208 1.66 14.63 9.49
CA GLU A 208 1.58 13.94 8.21
C GLU A 208 2.21 12.55 8.36
N PHE A 209 1.46 11.51 7.99
CA PHE A 209 1.86 10.12 8.19
C PHE A 209 2.23 9.45 6.87
N ARG A 210 3.45 8.92 6.78
CA ARG A 210 3.94 8.20 5.58
C ARG A 210 4.00 6.68 5.77
N LEU A 211 4.53 6.23 6.89
CA LEU A 211 4.87 4.83 7.13
C LEU A 211 5.01 4.56 8.64
N LEU A 212 4.53 3.40 9.05
CA LEU A 212 4.87 2.77 10.32
C LEU A 212 5.62 1.47 10.03
N THR A 213 6.59 1.11 10.87
CA THR A 213 7.21 -0.22 10.81
C THR A 213 7.05 -0.97 12.12
N LEU A 214 6.91 -2.29 12.00
CA LEU A 214 6.92 -3.24 13.11
C LEU A 214 8.14 -4.13 12.94
N ARG A 215 9.12 -4.01 13.82
CA ARG A 215 10.32 -4.84 13.83
C ARG A 215 10.25 -5.80 15.00
N ARG A 216 10.27 -7.11 14.73
CA ARG A 216 10.23 -8.13 15.79
C ARG A 216 11.43 -7.94 16.74
N ILE A 217 11.16 -8.00 18.04
CA ILE A 217 12.17 -8.03 19.09
C ILE A 217 12.15 -9.45 19.62
N GLU A 218 13.15 -10.24 19.19
CA GLU A 218 13.44 -11.62 19.60
C GLU A 218 12.24 -12.43 20.12
#